data_AF-A0A929XVN4-F1
#
_entry.id   AF-A0A929XVN4-F1
#
_cell.length_a   1.000
_cell.length_b   1.000
_cell.length_c   1.000
_cell.angle_alpha   90.00
_cell.angle_beta   90.00
_cell.angle_gamma   90.00
#
_symmetry.space_group_name_H-M   'P 1'
#
loop_
_entity.id
_entity.type
_entity.pdbx_description
1 polymer ?
#
loop_
_entity_poly.entity_id
_entity_poly.type
_entity_poly.pdbx_seq_one_letter_code
_entity_poly.pdbx_strand_id
1 'polypeptide(L)'
;LQHITLAFAFGDGNEISSDFIKESVSKLFDGLYIDNYFAMNTSAIEKINDAIGGVDVVIPYDGMQSADKSFIKGDTVTLKGNMAEKFLRFRDTSKDFSAMERIEAHKEYLRAYQQKLKQFKGDSIIVDILNDIEPYSYTDMQKDMILKLGACAISDDDFDEEKIYVLEGENKKTELYDEFYMDRDKAMNKIIDLFYTKE
;
A
#
# COMPACT_ATOMS: atom_id res chain seq x y z
N LEU A 1 -11.95 -20.47 8.31
CA LEU A 1 -11.39 -19.35 7.55
C LEU A 1 -11.04 -18.25 8.54
N GLN A 2 -9.86 -17.64 8.44
CA GLN A 2 -9.48 -16.45 9.21
C GLN A 2 -9.09 -15.35 8.22
N HIS A 3 -9.23 -14.09 8.62
CA HIS A 3 -8.81 -12.96 7.79
C HIS A 3 -7.28 -12.96 7.68
N ILE A 4 -6.76 -12.73 6.48
CA ILE A 4 -5.30 -12.73 6.24
C ILE A 4 -4.56 -11.72 7.14
N THR A 5 -5.21 -10.60 7.46
CA THR A 5 -4.65 -9.57 8.34
C THR A 5 -4.44 -10.03 9.78
N LEU A 6 -5.11 -11.09 10.23
CA LEU A 6 -4.91 -11.66 11.58
C LEU A 6 -3.54 -12.32 11.73
N ALA A 7 -2.93 -12.78 10.63
CA ALA A 7 -1.60 -13.39 10.69
C ALA A 7 -0.56 -12.43 11.30
N PHE A 8 -0.64 -11.14 10.99
CA PHE A 8 0.24 -10.12 11.59
C PHE A 8 0.01 -10.02 13.11
N ALA A 9 -1.25 -10.06 13.55
CA ALA A 9 -1.60 -9.87 14.96
C ALA A 9 -1.17 -11.03 15.89
N PHE A 10 -0.86 -12.20 15.32
CA PHE A 10 -0.34 -13.34 16.09
C PHE A 10 1.17 -13.28 16.35
N GLY A 11 1.89 -12.33 15.73
CA GLY A 11 3.30 -12.11 15.95
C GLY A 11 3.62 -11.10 17.07
N ASP A 12 4.77 -10.45 16.94
CA ASP A 12 5.38 -9.48 17.85
C ASP A 12 5.12 -7.99 17.50
N GLY A 13 4.31 -7.70 16.49
CA GLY A 13 4.15 -6.40 15.84
C GLY A 13 5.26 -6.00 14.85
N ASN A 14 6.31 -6.81 14.67
CA ASN A 14 7.54 -6.49 13.93
C ASN A 14 7.93 -7.62 12.93
N GLU A 15 9.07 -8.27 13.13
CA GLU A 15 9.66 -9.28 12.23
C GLU A 15 8.82 -10.55 12.17
N ILE A 16 8.47 -11.15 13.33
CA ILE A 16 7.67 -12.38 13.38
C ILE A 16 6.30 -12.16 12.74
N SER A 17 5.72 -10.99 12.96
CA SER A 17 4.42 -10.60 12.37
C SER A 17 4.49 -10.49 10.86
N SER A 18 5.61 -9.97 10.35
CA SER A 18 5.85 -9.82 8.92
C SER A 18 6.07 -11.18 8.25
N ASP A 19 6.80 -12.09 8.89
CA ASP A 19 6.99 -13.46 8.43
C ASP A 19 5.67 -14.23 8.35
N PHE A 20 4.78 -14.08 9.34
CA PHE A 20 3.46 -14.71 9.30
C PHE A 20 2.58 -14.18 8.17
N ILE A 21 2.66 -12.88 7.85
CA ILE A 21 1.97 -12.32 6.68
C ILE A 21 2.58 -12.87 5.39
N LYS A 22 3.91 -12.89 5.27
CA LYS A 22 4.63 -13.45 4.12
C LYS A 22 4.21 -14.89 3.84
N GLU A 23 4.19 -15.73 4.87
CA GLU A 23 3.74 -17.12 4.78
C GLU A 23 2.24 -17.23 4.42
N SER A 24 1.39 -16.39 5.02
CA SER A 24 -0.04 -16.39 4.75
C SER A 24 -0.38 -15.96 3.32
N VAL A 25 0.32 -14.96 2.78
CA VAL A 25 0.20 -14.53 1.38
C VAL A 25 0.72 -15.62 0.44
N SER A 26 1.85 -16.24 0.75
CA SER A 26 2.36 -17.38 -0.03
C SER A 26 1.34 -18.52 -0.10
N LYS A 27 0.72 -18.89 1.03
CA LYS A 27 -0.36 -19.90 1.07
C LYS A 27 -1.60 -19.47 0.31
N LEU A 28 -2.00 -18.19 0.41
CA LEU A 28 -3.13 -17.65 -0.37
C LEU A 28 -2.89 -17.79 -1.88
N PHE A 29 -1.63 -17.67 -2.29
CA PHE A 29 -1.18 -17.77 -3.67
C PHE A 29 -0.60 -19.15 -4.03
N ASP A 30 -1.17 -20.22 -3.46
CA ASP A 30 -0.83 -21.62 -3.76
C ASP A 30 0.68 -21.97 -3.65
N GLY A 31 1.37 -21.33 -2.70
CA GLY A 31 2.78 -21.58 -2.43
C GLY A 31 3.75 -20.75 -3.27
N LEU A 32 3.27 -19.70 -3.95
CA LEU A 32 4.14 -18.71 -4.60
C LEU A 32 5.19 -18.22 -3.59
N TYR A 33 6.46 -18.36 -3.95
CA TYR A 33 7.56 -17.87 -3.11
C TYR A 33 7.56 -16.35 -3.14
N ILE A 34 7.51 -15.74 -1.95
CA ILE A 34 7.67 -14.30 -1.77
C ILE A 34 9.12 -14.08 -1.35
N ASP A 35 9.90 -13.35 -2.15
CA ASP A 35 11.33 -13.18 -1.87
C ASP A 35 11.58 -12.44 -0.56
N ASN A 36 10.94 -11.28 -0.40
CA ASN A 36 11.18 -10.36 0.71
C ASN A 36 9.91 -9.60 1.10
N TYR A 37 9.92 -8.92 2.24
CA TYR A 37 8.86 -8.02 2.70
C TYR A 37 9.44 -6.67 3.14
N PHE A 38 8.62 -5.61 3.06
CA PHE A 38 8.90 -4.33 3.70
C PHE A 38 7.67 -3.93 4.50
N ALA A 39 7.80 -3.90 5.82
CA ALA A 39 6.76 -3.49 6.75
C ALA A 39 7.13 -2.18 7.41
N MET A 40 6.15 -1.33 7.68
CA MET A 40 6.36 -0.08 8.43
C MET A 40 5.15 0.26 9.28
N ASN A 41 5.35 0.97 10.39
CA ASN A 41 4.25 1.54 11.16
C ASN A 41 3.77 2.88 10.56
N THR A 42 2.57 3.32 10.95
CA THR A 42 1.93 4.51 10.37
C THR A 42 2.71 5.81 10.60
N SER A 43 3.61 5.86 11.58
CA SER A 43 4.44 7.04 11.85
C SER A 43 5.45 7.32 10.72
N ALA A 44 5.74 6.33 9.87
CA ALA A 44 6.57 6.51 8.69
C ALA A 44 5.87 7.32 7.58
N ILE A 45 4.53 7.33 7.53
CA ILE A 45 3.75 7.93 6.44
C ILE A 45 4.06 9.43 6.31
N GLU A 46 4.02 10.17 7.42
CA GLU A 46 4.32 11.60 7.43
C GLU A 46 5.74 11.90 6.94
N LYS A 47 6.72 11.11 7.39
CA LYS A 47 8.13 11.26 7.02
C LYS A 47 8.34 11.05 5.52
N ILE A 48 7.77 9.99 4.97
CA ILE A 48 7.81 9.65 3.55
C ILE A 48 7.20 10.78 2.72
N ASN A 49 5.99 11.22 3.10
CA ASN A 49 5.26 12.27 2.40
C ASN A 49 6.01 13.61 2.40
N ASP A 50 6.48 14.03 3.56
CA ASP A 50 7.07 15.36 3.73
C ASP A 50 8.51 15.43 3.20
N ALA A 51 9.23 14.30 3.14
CA ALA A 51 10.55 14.23 2.50
C ALA A 51 10.51 14.71 1.04
N ILE A 52 9.42 14.45 0.32
CA ILE A 52 9.22 14.91 -1.06
C ILE A 52 8.44 16.23 -1.18
N GLY A 53 8.19 16.90 -0.04
CA GLY A 53 7.47 18.17 0.04
C GLY A 53 5.94 18.06 -0.01
N GLY A 54 5.40 16.84 0.18
CA GLY A 54 3.98 16.53 0.08
C GLY A 54 3.51 16.17 -1.33
N VAL A 55 2.35 15.51 -1.40
CA VAL A 55 1.75 15.03 -2.66
C VAL A 55 0.41 15.70 -2.94
N ASP A 56 0.12 15.97 -4.20
CA ASP A 56 -1.18 16.49 -4.64
C ASP A 56 -2.07 15.30 -5.02
N VAL A 57 -3.20 15.13 -4.32
CA VAL A 57 -4.18 14.06 -4.59
C VAL A 57 -5.54 14.63 -4.97
N VAL A 58 -6.26 13.95 -5.84
CA VAL A 58 -7.70 14.15 -6.05
C VAL A 58 -8.46 13.32 -5.01
N ILE A 59 -9.37 13.93 -4.26
CA ILE A 59 -10.14 13.20 -3.25
C ILE A 59 -11.11 12.21 -3.93
N PRO A 60 -10.95 10.88 -3.72
CA PRO A 60 -11.60 9.89 -4.59
C PRO A 60 -13.06 9.58 -4.22
N TYR A 61 -13.46 9.73 -2.96
CA TYR A 61 -14.81 9.36 -2.50
C TYR A 61 -15.36 10.29 -1.43
N ASP A 62 -16.67 10.22 -1.22
CA ASP A 62 -17.43 11.09 -0.32
C ASP A 62 -17.21 10.74 1.16
N GLY A 63 -17.36 11.72 2.05
CA GLY A 63 -17.33 11.53 3.50
C GLY A 63 -15.95 11.69 4.15
N MET A 64 -14.89 11.80 3.34
CA MET A 64 -13.53 12.07 3.82
C MET A 64 -13.42 13.39 4.60
N GLN A 65 -14.37 14.32 4.42
CA GLN A 65 -14.48 15.56 5.19
C GLN A 65 -14.53 15.37 6.71
N SER A 66 -14.96 14.18 7.16
CA SER A 66 -15.00 13.82 8.59
C SER A 66 -13.59 13.58 9.18
N ALA A 67 -12.62 13.19 8.34
CA ALA A 67 -11.21 13.10 8.73
C ALA A 67 -10.51 14.46 8.63
N ASP A 68 -10.80 15.22 7.58
CA ASP A 68 -10.30 16.58 7.38
C ASP A 68 -11.25 17.39 6.50
N LYS A 69 -11.66 18.59 6.93
CA LYS A 69 -12.67 19.41 6.22
C LYS A 69 -12.27 19.75 4.78
N SER A 70 -10.98 19.71 4.46
CA SER A 70 -10.46 19.95 3.10
C SER A 70 -10.68 18.78 2.14
N PHE A 71 -10.99 17.58 2.63
CA PHE A 71 -11.15 16.38 1.80
C PHE A 71 -12.53 16.30 1.14
N ILE A 72 -12.80 17.23 0.25
CA ILE A 72 -14.03 17.29 -0.55
C ILE A 72 -13.80 16.48 -1.83
N LYS A 73 -14.67 15.50 -2.12
CA LYS A 73 -14.55 14.64 -3.30
C LYS A 73 -14.40 15.45 -4.58
N GLY A 74 -13.43 15.07 -5.41
CA GLY A 74 -13.11 15.72 -6.68
C GLY A 74 -12.17 16.93 -6.55
N ASP A 75 -11.98 17.50 -5.36
CA ASP A 75 -11.01 18.57 -5.16
C ASP A 75 -9.59 18.00 -5.14
N THR A 76 -8.63 18.81 -5.58
CA THR A 76 -7.20 18.53 -5.44
C THR A 76 -6.69 19.12 -4.13
N VAL A 77 -6.05 18.30 -3.30
CA VAL A 77 -5.49 18.68 -2.00
C VAL A 77 -4.02 18.28 -1.93
N THR A 78 -3.15 19.20 -1.51
CA THR A 78 -1.76 18.88 -1.18
C THR A 78 -1.70 18.29 0.23
N LEU A 79 -1.39 16.99 0.34
CA LEU A 79 -1.20 16.30 1.61
C LEU A 79 0.16 16.69 2.19
N LYS A 80 0.15 17.28 3.39
CA LYS A 80 1.34 17.62 4.18
C LYS A 80 1.16 17.21 5.64
N GLY A 81 2.27 16.92 6.33
CA GLY A 81 2.24 16.50 7.73
C GLY A 81 1.30 15.32 7.93
N ASN A 82 0.44 15.42 8.96
CA ASN A 82 -0.51 14.36 9.29
C ASN A 82 -1.67 14.16 8.29
N MET A 83 -1.81 15.01 7.26
CA MET A 83 -2.89 14.86 6.27
C MET A 83 -2.75 13.57 5.46
N ALA A 84 -1.51 13.16 5.16
CA ALA A 84 -1.26 11.91 4.43
C ALA A 84 -1.77 10.68 5.20
N GLU A 85 -1.51 10.62 6.50
CA GLU A 85 -2.03 9.55 7.35
C GLU A 85 -3.57 9.59 7.43
N LYS A 86 -4.18 10.77 7.65
CA LYS A 86 -5.64 10.90 7.67
C LYS A 86 -6.28 10.42 6.38
N PHE A 87 -5.70 10.80 5.23
CA PHE A 87 -6.17 10.41 3.91
C PHE A 87 -6.10 8.88 3.72
N LEU A 88 -4.96 8.26 4.01
CA LEU A 88 -4.74 6.82 3.84
C LEU A 88 -5.50 5.95 4.85
N ARG A 89 -5.78 6.46 6.06
CA ARG A 89 -6.45 5.71 7.12
C ARG A 89 -7.96 5.86 7.12
N PHE A 90 -8.49 6.92 6.51
CA PHE A 90 -9.92 7.20 6.57
C PHE A 90 -10.76 6.02 6.05
N ARG A 91 -11.77 5.66 6.84
CA ARG A 91 -12.76 4.64 6.51
C ARG A 91 -14.08 5.01 7.19
N ASP A 92 -15.16 5.02 6.42
CA ASP A 92 -16.51 5.14 6.97
C ASP A 92 -16.95 3.76 7.49
N THR A 93 -16.85 3.56 8.80
CA THR A 93 -17.21 2.27 9.43
C THR A 93 -18.72 2.05 9.55
N SER A 94 -19.54 3.02 9.13
CA SER A 94 -21.00 2.84 9.06
C SER A 94 -21.48 2.22 7.75
N LYS A 95 -20.59 2.16 6.75
CA LYS A 95 -20.85 1.56 5.43
C LYS A 95 -20.16 0.22 5.30
N ASP A 96 -20.94 -0.78 4.89
CA ASP A 96 -20.42 -2.10 4.55
C ASP A 96 -19.41 -2.00 3.40
N PHE A 97 -18.34 -2.79 3.48
CA PHE A 97 -17.29 -2.89 2.45
C PHE A 97 -16.54 -1.58 2.14
N SER A 98 -16.62 -0.57 3.01
CA SER A 98 -15.88 0.70 2.88
C SER A 98 -14.36 0.55 2.85
N ALA A 99 -13.83 -0.64 3.19
CA ALA A 99 -12.44 -0.97 2.98
C ALA A 99 -12.04 -0.93 1.49
N MET A 100 -12.97 -1.27 0.59
CA MET A 100 -12.73 -1.27 -0.85
C MET A 100 -12.63 0.16 -1.40
N GLU A 101 -13.46 1.09 -0.91
CA GLU A 101 -13.33 2.51 -1.26
C GLU A 101 -11.97 3.08 -0.86
N ARG A 102 -11.46 2.66 0.32
CA ARG A 102 -10.14 3.07 0.81
C ARG A 102 -8.98 2.63 -0.09
N ILE A 103 -9.15 1.55 -0.88
CA ILE A 103 -8.13 1.13 -1.86
C ILE A 103 -7.91 2.22 -2.91
N GLU A 104 -8.96 2.95 -3.31
CA GLU A 104 -8.81 4.06 -4.28
C GLU A 104 -7.98 5.21 -3.70
N ALA A 105 -8.09 5.50 -2.39
CA ALA A 105 -7.21 6.47 -1.75
C ALA A 105 -5.74 5.99 -1.75
N HIS A 106 -5.49 4.69 -1.54
CA HIS A 106 -4.13 4.15 -1.58
C HIS A 106 -3.54 4.20 -2.99
N LYS A 107 -4.34 3.89 -4.02
CA LYS A 107 -3.94 3.99 -5.43
C LYS A 107 -3.61 5.42 -5.84
N GLU A 108 -4.49 6.37 -5.55
CA GLU A 108 -4.26 7.79 -5.88
C GLU A 108 -3.02 8.33 -5.14
N TYR A 109 -2.83 7.98 -3.86
CA TYR A 109 -1.63 8.39 -3.13
C TYR A 109 -0.36 7.84 -3.77
N LEU A 110 -0.30 6.55 -4.10
CA LEU A 110 0.89 5.94 -4.71
C LEU A 110 1.21 6.56 -6.08
N ARG A 111 0.18 6.78 -6.91
CA ARG A 111 0.31 7.45 -8.21
C ARG A 111 0.79 8.90 -8.05
N ALA A 112 0.20 9.67 -7.14
CA ALA A 112 0.64 11.04 -6.86
C ALA A 112 2.07 11.08 -6.28
N TYR A 113 2.39 10.17 -5.36
CA TYR A 113 3.71 10.05 -4.75
C TYR A 113 4.78 9.77 -5.80
N GLN A 114 4.57 8.81 -6.70
CA GLN A 114 5.54 8.51 -7.75
C GLN A 114 5.70 9.67 -8.74
N GLN A 115 4.61 10.33 -9.13
CA GLN A 115 4.70 11.53 -9.97
C GLN A 115 5.50 12.66 -9.31
N LYS A 116 5.35 12.82 -7.99
CA LYS A 116 6.11 13.81 -7.22
C LYS A 116 7.58 13.40 -7.06
N LEU A 117 7.84 12.13 -6.77
CA LEU A 117 9.19 11.58 -6.59
C LEU A 117 10.05 11.75 -7.85
N LYS A 118 9.47 11.61 -9.05
CA LYS A 118 10.15 11.86 -10.35
C LYS A 118 10.71 13.29 -10.52
N GLN A 119 10.25 14.25 -9.72
CA GLN A 119 10.77 15.63 -9.76
C GLN A 119 12.14 15.75 -9.09
N PHE A 120 12.53 14.77 -8.29
CA PHE A 120 13.83 14.69 -7.66
C PHE A 120 14.85 14.04 -8.60
N LYS A 121 16.12 14.44 -8.48
CA LYS A 121 17.21 13.91 -9.31
C LYS A 121 18.16 13.09 -8.46
N GLY A 122 18.44 11.86 -8.91
CA GLY A 122 19.36 10.94 -8.25
C GLY A 122 18.80 10.32 -6.97
N ASP A 123 19.59 9.45 -6.36
CA ASP A 123 19.10 8.54 -5.31
C ASP A 123 19.21 9.12 -3.89
N SER A 124 19.69 10.36 -3.72
CA SER A 124 19.88 10.96 -2.39
C SER A 124 18.58 11.06 -1.62
N ILE A 125 17.48 11.41 -2.29
CA ILE A 125 16.16 11.48 -1.67
C ILE A 125 15.71 10.11 -1.15
N ILE A 126 16.04 9.02 -1.85
CA ILE A 126 15.73 7.65 -1.41
C ILE A 126 16.54 7.30 -0.17
N VAL A 127 17.84 7.64 -0.17
CA VAL A 127 18.70 7.42 1.00
C VAL A 127 18.17 8.17 2.22
N ASP A 128 17.78 9.43 2.05
CA ASP A 128 17.25 10.26 3.14
C ASP A 128 15.95 9.68 3.70
N ILE A 129 14.99 9.32 2.83
CA ILE A 129 13.74 8.67 3.23
C ILE A 129 14.02 7.38 4.01
N LEU A 130 14.91 6.52 3.51
CA LEU A 130 15.22 5.23 4.14
C LEU A 130 15.82 5.40 5.53
N ASN A 131 16.71 6.38 5.71
CA ASN A 131 17.29 6.66 7.03
C ASN A 131 16.23 7.22 7.99
N ASP A 132 15.32 8.07 7.51
CA ASP A 132 14.25 8.66 8.34
C ASP A 132 13.22 7.64 8.81
N ILE A 133 12.93 6.62 8.00
CA ILE A 133 11.95 5.58 8.32
C ILE A 133 12.56 4.34 8.98
N GLU A 134 13.89 4.20 9.01
CA GLU A 134 14.58 3.03 9.59
C GLU A 134 14.03 2.64 10.98
N PRO A 135 13.79 3.57 11.94
CA PRO A 135 13.25 3.22 13.26
C PRO A 135 11.79 2.72 13.25
N TYR A 136 11.11 2.83 12.11
CA TYR A 136 9.69 2.54 11.93
C TYR A 136 9.45 1.41 10.94
N SER A 137 10.51 0.82 10.38
CA SER A 137 10.46 -0.20 9.33
C SER A 137 11.09 -1.51 9.76
N TYR A 138 10.55 -2.62 9.24
CA TYR A 138 11.04 -3.98 9.42
C TYR A 138 11.07 -4.67 8.06
N THR A 139 12.20 -5.29 7.71
CA THR A 139 12.40 -5.89 6.39
C THR A 139 13.50 -6.94 6.44
N ASP A 140 13.36 -7.98 5.63
CA ASP A 140 14.40 -8.98 5.32
C ASP A 140 15.22 -8.60 4.06
N MET A 141 14.91 -7.47 3.41
CA MET A 141 15.64 -6.98 2.25
C MET A 141 17.01 -6.43 2.64
N GLN A 142 18.01 -6.69 1.79
CA GLN A 142 19.28 -5.99 1.88
C GLN A 142 19.13 -4.51 1.48
N LYS A 143 19.87 -3.62 2.15
CA LYS A 143 19.78 -2.17 1.91
C LYS A 143 20.03 -1.79 0.43
N ASP A 144 20.93 -2.48 -0.26
CA ASP A 144 21.20 -2.22 -1.68
C ASP A 144 20.02 -2.60 -2.59
N MET A 145 19.23 -3.61 -2.24
CA MET A 145 18.00 -3.98 -2.94
C MET A 145 16.95 -2.89 -2.80
N ILE A 146 16.77 -2.34 -1.59
CA ILE A 146 15.81 -1.25 -1.35
C ILE A 146 16.22 0.01 -2.13
N LEU A 147 17.51 0.33 -2.14
CA LEU A 147 18.03 1.46 -2.93
C LEU A 147 17.79 1.26 -4.44
N LYS A 148 18.02 0.04 -4.96
CA LYS A 148 17.72 -0.29 -6.37
C LYS A 148 16.24 -0.14 -6.69
N LEU A 149 15.34 -0.62 -5.82
CA LEU A 149 13.89 -0.46 -6.01
C LEU A 149 13.48 1.02 -6.02
N GLY A 150 14.05 1.83 -5.11
CA GLY A 150 13.81 3.28 -5.09
C GLY A 150 14.30 3.98 -6.37
N ALA A 151 15.47 3.61 -6.87
CA ALA A 151 15.99 4.12 -8.14
C ALA A 151 15.09 3.72 -9.33
N CYS A 152 14.61 2.46 -9.35
CA CYS A 152 13.63 2.01 -10.34
C CYS A 152 12.35 2.86 -10.30
N ALA A 153 11.81 3.13 -9.11
CA ALA A 153 10.60 3.95 -8.95
C ALA A 153 10.78 5.40 -9.45
N ILE A 154 11.96 6.00 -9.27
CA ILE A 154 12.31 7.32 -9.83
C ILE A 154 12.34 7.28 -11.36
N SER A 155 12.87 6.19 -11.93
CA SER A 155 13.06 6.05 -13.38
C SER A 155 11.86 5.50 -14.15
N ASP A 156 10.85 4.96 -13.47
CA ASP A 156 9.69 4.33 -14.12
C ASP A 156 8.70 5.39 -14.59
N ASP A 157 8.91 5.87 -15.82
CA ASP A 157 8.08 6.89 -16.46
C ASP A 157 6.62 6.45 -16.68
N ASP A 158 6.37 5.16 -16.78
CA ASP A 158 5.09 4.60 -17.21
C ASP A 158 4.16 4.21 -16.04
N PHE A 159 4.56 4.44 -14.78
CA PHE A 159 3.66 4.11 -13.67
C PHE A 159 2.40 4.97 -13.62
N ASP A 160 1.28 4.28 -13.46
CA ASP A 160 -0.01 4.81 -13.09
C ASP A 160 -0.72 3.87 -12.10
N GLU A 161 -1.92 4.26 -11.69
CA GLU A 161 -2.73 3.47 -10.76
C GLU A 161 -3.30 2.18 -11.38
N GLU A 162 -3.34 2.04 -12.71
CA GLU A 162 -3.85 0.84 -13.40
C GLU A 162 -2.85 -0.33 -13.28
N LYS A 163 -1.57 -0.03 -13.09
CA LYS A 163 -0.55 -1.04 -12.77
C LYS A 163 -0.74 -1.66 -11.37
N ILE A 164 -1.56 -1.07 -10.50
CA ILE A 164 -1.88 -1.63 -9.18
C ILE A 164 -3.03 -2.63 -9.34
N TYR A 165 -2.71 -3.92 -9.32
CA TYR A 165 -3.72 -4.98 -9.40
C TYR A 165 -4.42 -5.18 -8.06
N VAL A 166 -5.74 -4.99 -8.05
CA VAL A 166 -6.60 -5.34 -6.92
C VAL A 166 -7.16 -6.73 -7.17
N LEU A 167 -7.02 -7.63 -6.18
CA LEU A 167 -7.56 -8.98 -6.28
C LEU A 167 -9.07 -8.92 -6.54
N GLU A 168 -9.50 -9.65 -7.57
CA GLU A 168 -10.92 -9.83 -7.87
C GLU A 168 -11.55 -10.88 -6.95
N GLY A 169 -12.84 -10.73 -6.67
CA GLY A 169 -13.54 -11.62 -5.76
C GLY A 169 -14.94 -11.12 -5.37
N GLU A 170 -15.51 -11.76 -4.36
CA GLU A 170 -16.84 -11.47 -3.83
C GLU A 170 -16.78 -10.93 -2.41
N ASN A 171 -17.51 -9.84 -2.19
CA ASN A 171 -17.75 -9.28 -0.86
C ASN A 171 -18.98 -9.95 -0.23
N LYS A 172 -18.84 -10.45 1.00
CA LYS A 172 -19.91 -11.08 1.77
C LYS A 172 -19.97 -10.51 3.17
N LYS A 173 -21.17 -10.11 3.58
CA LYS A 173 -21.43 -9.65 4.94
C LYS A 173 -21.89 -10.84 5.78
N THR A 174 -21.24 -11.04 6.91
CA THR A 174 -21.67 -11.98 7.94
C THR A 174 -22.29 -11.23 9.11
N GLU A 175 -22.71 -11.95 10.15
CA GLU A 175 -23.21 -11.31 11.38
C GLU A 175 -22.15 -10.47 12.10
N LEU A 176 -20.87 -10.81 11.91
CA LEU A 176 -19.76 -10.20 12.65
C LEU A 176 -18.79 -9.41 11.76
N TYR A 177 -18.67 -9.76 10.49
CA TYR A 177 -17.60 -9.27 9.63
C TYR A 177 -18.06 -8.97 8.21
N ASP A 178 -17.43 -7.96 7.62
CA ASP A 178 -17.33 -7.83 6.16
C ASP A 178 -16.15 -8.67 5.68
N GLU A 179 -16.44 -9.65 4.85
CA GLU A 179 -15.47 -10.62 4.34
C GLU A 179 -15.28 -10.43 2.82
N PHE A 180 -14.03 -10.59 2.37
CA PHE A 180 -13.68 -10.63 0.96
C PHE A 180 -13.19 -12.03 0.60
N TYR A 181 -13.82 -12.63 -0.41
CA TYR A 181 -13.50 -13.95 -0.94
C TYR A 181 -12.85 -13.78 -2.31
N MET A 182 -11.53 -13.97 -2.37
CA MET A 182 -10.76 -13.90 -3.62
C MET A 182 -11.25 -14.93 -4.63
N ASP A 183 -11.41 -14.52 -5.88
CA ASP A 183 -11.56 -15.40 -7.03
C ASP A 183 -10.19 -16.05 -7.32
N ARG A 184 -10.06 -17.32 -6.94
CA ARG A 184 -8.80 -18.05 -7.04
C ARG A 184 -8.32 -18.19 -8.47
N ASP A 185 -9.22 -18.48 -9.42
CA ASP A 185 -8.82 -18.72 -10.80
C ASP A 185 -8.30 -17.43 -11.45
N LYS A 186 -8.96 -16.30 -11.18
CA LYS A 186 -8.47 -14.99 -11.64
C LYS A 186 -7.13 -14.61 -11.00
N ALA A 187 -6.99 -14.82 -9.70
CA ALA A 187 -5.73 -14.56 -9.00
C ALA A 187 -4.57 -15.41 -9.56
N MET A 188 -4.79 -16.71 -9.78
CA MET A 188 -3.76 -17.60 -10.32
C MET A 188 -3.40 -17.26 -11.76
N ASN A 189 -4.38 -16.96 -12.61
CA ASN A 189 -4.12 -16.49 -13.96
C ASN A 189 -3.28 -15.21 -13.96
N LYS A 190 -3.55 -14.28 -13.05
CA LYS A 190 -2.78 -13.04 -12.96
C LYS A 190 -1.35 -13.28 -12.47
N ILE A 191 -1.14 -14.18 -11.51
CA ILE A 191 0.19 -14.57 -11.05
C ILE A 191 1.00 -15.19 -12.18
N ILE A 192 0.39 -16.08 -12.97
CA ILE A 192 1.04 -16.70 -14.13
C ILE A 192 1.45 -15.61 -15.14
N ASP A 193 0.54 -14.70 -15.48
CA ASP A 193 0.78 -13.57 -16.40
C ASP A 193 1.93 -12.66 -15.95
N LEU A 194 2.03 -12.38 -14.65
CA LEU A 194 3.03 -11.44 -14.11
C LEU A 194 4.41 -12.07 -13.89
N PHE A 195 4.47 -13.32 -13.43
CA PHE A 195 5.71 -13.92 -12.93
C PHE A 195 6.27 -15.05 -13.78
N TYR A 196 5.55 -15.50 -14.81
CA TYR A 196 5.96 -16.61 -15.65
C TYR A 196 5.85 -16.23 -17.14
N THR A 197 6.94 -16.44 -17.88
CA THR A 197 6.92 -16.34 -19.34
C THR A 197 6.60 -17.70 -19.95
N LYS A 198 5.75 -17.73 -20.98
CA LYS A 198 5.59 -18.95 -21.80
C LYS A 198 6.92 -19.25 -22.49
N GLU A 199 7.43 -20.46 -22.29
CA GLU A 199 8.49 -21.03 -23.12
C GLU A 199 7.99 -21.38 -24.53
#